data_AF-A0A365TCC4-F1
#
_entry.id   AF-A0A365TCC4-F1
#
_cell.length_a   1.000
_cell.length_b   1.000
_cell.length_c   1.000
_cell.angle_alpha   90.00
_cell.angle_beta   90.00
_cell.angle_gamma   90.00
#
_symmetry.space_group_name_H-M   'P 1'
#
loop_
_entity.id
_entity.type
_entity.pdbx_description
1 polymer ?
#
loop_
_entity_poly.entity_id
_entity_poly.type
_entity_poly.pdbx_seq_one_letter_code
_entity_poly.pdbx_strand_id
1 'polypeptide(L)'
;MQMDTGFKQRYRIETEVPRPGHYLKLNAVKALLQAAQWGEARNVVEVDDNTYGVRFEATGIASQRHLRQVVYGDQFEDVTASLTVTESGHLSHVTFDITATKNGDEIQETATIEVENLGETTVKAPQWVETARQKGYQFTAQPTDNQKAIKLEMTNGEPLPSGTRVSLSSPGYDSKPLEQEVTVGDSLYLSFSPDGDLLIDFDGVPDDATTLTDHTFVSLRYRQFLLFDHQLRL
;
A
#
# COMPACT_ATOMS: atom_id res chain seq x y z
N MET A 1 -25.28 7.65 -11.73
CA MET A 1 -25.52 6.28 -11.18
C MET A 1 -24.97 6.31 -9.75
N GLN A 2 -25.82 6.18 -8.72
CA GLN A 2 -25.43 6.43 -7.33
C GLN A 2 -24.75 5.19 -6.75
N MET A 3 -23.45 5.27 -6.45
CA MET A 3 -22.73 4.25 -5.67
C MET A 3 -22.66 4.72 -4.22
N ASP A 4 -23.52 4.16 -3.37
CA ASP A 4 -23.39 4.28 -1.93
C ASP A 4 -22.33 3.29 -1.44
N THR A 5 -21.28 3.80 -0.81
CA THR A 5 -20.16 3.01 -0.30
C THR A 5 -20.04 3.10 1.21
N GLY A 6 -21.14 3.33 1.95
CA GLY A 6 -21.13 3.40 3.42
C GLY A 6 -20.38 2.23 4.08
N PHE A 7 -19.16 2.48 4.58
CA PHE A 7 -18.35 1.51 5.33
C PHE A 7 -18.04 2.05 6.73
N LYS A 8 -18.40 1.28 7.77
CA LYS A 8 -17.96 1.53 9.16
C LYS A 8 -16.55 0.96 9.34
N GLN A 9 -15.57 1.79 9.69
CA GLN A 9 -14.18 1.35 9.92
C GLN A 9 -13.69 1.80 11.31
N ARG A 10 -13.20 0.84 12.09
CA ARG A 10 -12.62 1.06 13.42
C ARG A 10 -11.11 1.05 13.30
N TYR A 11 -10.45 2.11 13.74
CA TYR A 11 -8.99 2.22 13.71
C TYR A 11 -8.42 2.16 15.12
N ARG A 12 -7.37 1.36 15.29
CA ARG A 12 -6.54 1.32 16.49
C ARG A 12 -5.13 1.69 16.06
N ILE A 13 -4.60 2.78 16.59
CA ILE A 13 -3.33 3.37 16.13
C ILE A 13 -2.18 2.84 17.00
N GLU A 14 -1.21 2.18 16.37
CA GLU A 14 0.06 1.75 16.97
C GLU A 14 1.20 2.66 16.47
N THR A 15 2.14 2.98 17.36
CA THR A 15 3.41 3.64 17.05
C THR A 15 4.34 2.67 16.32
N GLU A 16 4.10 2.42 15.03
CA GLU A 16 5.12 2.10 14.02
C GLU A 16 4.47 2.12 12.63
N VAL A 17 5.09 2.82 11.68
CA VAL A 17 4.50 3.18 10.38
C VAL A 17 4.23 1.94 9.52
N PRO A 18 2.96 1.59 9.25
CA PRO A 18 2.61 0.50 8.33
C PRO A 18 2.78 0.93 6.87
N ARG A 19 3.00 -0.04 5.97
CA ARG A 19 3.25 0.20 4.53
C ARG A 19 2.12 1.02 3.85
N PRO A 20 2.44 1.93 2.90
CA PRO A 20 1.59 3.08 2.55
C PRO A 20 0.31 2.79 1.74
N GLY A 21 0.05 1.55 1.33
CA GLY A 21 -1.00 1.25 0.35
C GLY A 21 -2.40 1.02 0.92
N HIS A 22 -2.55 0.69 2.21
CA HIS A 22 -3.83 0.19 2.76
C HIS A 22 -4.40 1.02 3.93
N TYR A 23 -3.76 2.12 4.34
CA TYR A 23 -4.25 3.01 5.41
C TYR A 23 -4.71 4.37 4.87
N LEU A 24 -5.50 4.34 3.80
CA LEU A 24 -6.04 5.53 3.13
C LEU A 24 -6.71 6.52 4.09
N LYS A 25 -7.24 6.08 5.25
CA LYS A 25 -8.03 6.97 6.12
C LYS A 25 -7.26 7.84 7.11
N LEU A 26 -6.03 7.56 7.51
CA LEU A 26 -5.29 8.53 8.35
C LEU A 26 -4.87 9.76 7.54
N ASN A 27 -4.39 9.54 6.31
CA ASN A 27 -4.11 10.63 5.37
C ASN A 27 -5.41 11.31 4.93
N ALA A 28 -6.51 10.57 4.72
CA ALA A 28 -7.80 11.18 4.43
C ALA A 28 -8.35 11.99 5.61
N VAL A 29 -8.18 11.56 6.87
CA VAL A 29 -8.57 12.34 8.05
C VAL A 29 -7.75 13.61 8.14
N LYS A 30 -6.42 13.54 7.92
CA LYS A 30 -5.57 14.73 7.88
C LYS A 30 -5.99 15.69 6.76
N ALA A 31 -6.29 15.14 5.58
CA ALA A 31 -6.79 15.93 4.47
C ALA A 31 -8.17 16.55 4.79
N LEU A 32 -9.09 15.81 5.42
CA LEU A 32 -10.40 16.30 5.85
C LEU A 32 -10.27 17.45 6.85
N LEU A 33 -9.36 17.34 7.83
CA LEU A 33 -9.07 18.41 8.78
C LEU A 33 -8.62 19.70 8.10
N GLN A 34 -7.86 19.60 7.00
CA GLN A 34 -7.40 20.73 6.18
C GLN A 34 -8.42 21.18 5.13
N ALA A 35 -9.38 20.31 4.79
CA ALA A 35 -10.35 20.52 3.74
C ALA A 35 -11.64 21.18 4.24
N ALA A 36 -12.08 20.82 5.45
CA ALA A 36 -13.27 21.37 6.07
C ALA A 36 -12.95 22.66 6.83
N GLN A 37 -13.88 23.61 6.79
CA GLN A 37 -13.93 24.72 7.73
C GLN A 37 -14.67 24.25 8.97
N TRP A 38 -14.04 24.33 10.13
CA TRP A 38 -14.61 23.84 11.39
C TRP A 38 -15.23 24.99 12.18
N GLY A 39 -16.43 24.76 12.70
CA GLY A 39 -17.08 25.65 13.65
C GLY A 39 -16.46 25.58 15.04
N GLU A 40 -16.98 26.39 15.95
CA GLU A 40 -16.60 26.33 17.36
C GLU A 40 -17.06 25.03 18.02
N ALA A 41 -16.40 24.68 19.12
CA ALA A 41 -16.77 23.60 20.01
C ALA A 41 -18.22 23.77 20.52
N ARG A 42 -19.13 22.86 20.16
CA ARG A 42 -20.56 23.00 20.50
C ARG A 42 -20.96 22.22 21.75
N ASN A 43 -20.50 20.97 21.88
CA ASN A 43 -20.99 20.03 22.89
C ASN A 43 -19.84 19.23 23.51
N VAL A 44 -19.90 19.04 24.82
CA VAL A 44 -19.18 17.96 25.49
C VAL A 44 -20.02 16.70 25.33
N VAL A 45 -19.44 15.68 24.70
CA VAL A 45 -20.06 14.38 24.48
C VAL A 45 -19.29 13.34 25.28
N GLU A 46 -20.00 12.40 25.89
CA GLU A 46 -19.38 11.19 26.41
C GLU A 46 -18.95 10.33 25.22
N VAL A 47 -17.70 9.92 25.23
CA VAL A 47 -17.04 9.22 24.13
C VAL A 47 -17.00 7.72 24.42
N ASP A 48 -16.56 7.36 25.63
CA ASP A 48 -16.47 6.01 26.20
C ASP A 48 -16.65 6.11 27.74
N ASP A 49 -16.67 4.98 28.46
CA ASP A 49 -16.81 4.91 29.93
C ASP A 49 -15.93 5.95 30.64
N ASN A 50 -16.55 7.03 31.11
CA ASN A 50 -15.94 8.12 31.87
C ASN A 50 -14.89 8.97 31.08
N THR A 51 -14.93 8.96 29.74
CA THR A 51 -14.12 9.82 28.88
C THR A 51 -15.01 10.81 28.13
N TYR A 52 -14.72 12.10 28.26
CA TYR A 52 -15.45 13.17 27.59
C TYR A 52 -14.63 13.78 26.47
N GLY A 53 -15.32 14.24 25.43
CA GLY A 53 -14.73 14.93 24.31
C GLY A 53 -15.59 16.08 23.83
N VAL A 54 -14.98 16.99 23.08
CA VAL A 54 -15.63 18.13 22.48
C VAL A 54 -15.89 17.85 21.01
N ARG A 55 -17.14 18.03 20.59
CA ARG A 55 -17.55 17.84 19.20
C ARG A 55 -17.42 19.13 18.39
N PHE A 56 -16.83 18.99 17.21
CA PHE A 56 -16.73 20.02 16.18
C PHE A 56 -17.50 19.56 14.94
N GLU A 57 -18.14 20.51 14.28
CA GLU A 57 -18.89 20.29 13.04
C GLU A 57 -18.28 21.15 11.94
N ALA A 58 -18.21 20.60 10.74
CA ALA A 58 -17.85 21.36 9.56
C ALA A 58 -18.98 22.35 9.24
N THR A 59 -18.60 23.60 8.98
CA THR A 59 -19.50 24.68 8.58
C THR A 59 -19.34 25.06 7.11
N GLY A 60 -18.44 24.37 6.39
CA GLY A 60 -18.18 24.61 4.99
C GLY A 60 -16.86 24.01 4.54
N ILE A 61 -16.43 24.41 3.33
CA ILE A 61 -15.23 23.92 2.67
C ILE A 61 -14.12 24.97 2.78
N ALA A 62 -13.06 24.65 3.51
CA ALA A 62 -11.84 25.47 3.56
C ALA A 62 -10.93 25.22 2.35
N SER A 63 -10.91 23.98 1.82
CA SER A 63 -10.01 23.63 0.71
C SER A 63 -10.52 22.49 -0.18
N GLN A 64 -10.98 22.86 -1.37
CA GLN A 64 -11.34 21.93 -2.46
C GLN A 64 -10.16 21.01 -2.85
N ARG A 65 -8.92 21.51 -2.81
CA ARG A 65 -7.72 20.72 -3.13
C ARG A 65 -7.54 19.54 -2.18
N HIS A 66 -7.77 19.75 -0.88
CA HIS A 66 -7.61 18.70 0.11
C HIS A 66 -8.81 17.72 0.10
N LEU A 67 -10.02 18.15 -0.29
CA LEU A 67 -11.16 17.24 -0.49
C LEU A 67 -10.89 16.16 -1.54
N ARG A 68 -10.13 16.47 -2.60
CA ARG A 68 -9.71 15.49 -3.62
C ARG A 68 -8.84 14.35 -3.06
N GLN A 69 -8.28 14.53 -1.87
CA GLN A 69 -7.50 13.51 -1.16
C GLN A 69 -8.37 12.70 -0.18
N VAL A 70 -9.61 13.13 0.06
CA VAL A 70 -10.61 12.44 0.89
C VAL A 70 -11.54 11.63 -0.01
N VAL A 71 -12.12 12.25 -1.03
CA VAL A 71 -13.09 11.66 -1.96
C VAL A 71 -12.63 11.90 -3.40
N TYR A 72 -12.82 10.91 -4.27
CA TYR A 72 -12.39 10.95 -5.67
C TYR A 72 -13.37 11.76 -6.55
N GLY A 73 -13.43 13.08 -6.35
CA GLY A 73 -14.25 14.02 -7.12
C GLY A 73 -13.48 15.22 -7.66
N ASP A 74 -14.10 15.98 -8.58
CA ASP A 74 -13.50 17.18 -9.18
C ASP A 74 -14.13 18.49 -8.67
N GLN A 75 -15.42 18.45 -8.32
CA GLN A 75 -16.16 19.55 -7.72
C GLN A 75 -16.87 19.04 -6.46
N PHE A 76 -16.83 19.84 -5.39
CA PHE A 76 -17.45 19.52 -4.11
C PHE A 76 -18.42 20.63 -3.75
N GLU A 77 -19.69 20.27 -3.58
CA GLU A 77 -20.78 21.22 -3.35
C GLU A 77 -21.09 21.35 -1.86
N ASP A 78 -21.06 20.24 -1.14
CA ASP A 78 -21.31 20.21 0.30
C ASP A 78 -20.39 19.22 1.01
N VAL A 79 -20.06 19.55 2.25
CA VAL A 79 -19.26 18.72 3.16
C VAL A 79 -19.91 18.79 4.53
N THR A 80 -20.57 17.69 4.90
CA THR A 80 -21.01 17.49 6.27
C THR A 80 -19.96 16.62 6.95
N ALA A 81 -19.29 17.16 7.97
CA ALA A 81 -18.35 16.39 8.76
C ALA A 81 -18.49 16.74 10.23
N SER A 82 -18.20 15.77 11.09
CA SER A 82 -18.06 16.03 12.51
C SER A 82 -16.93 15.23 13.09
N LEU A 83 -16.28 15.80 14.10
CA LEU A 83 -15.22 15.13 14.83
C LEU A 83 -15.36 15.35 16.32
N THR A 84 -14.82 14.43 17.10
CA THR A 84 -14.79 14.53 18.56
C THR A 84 -13.35 14.43 19.04
N VAL A 85 -12.92 15.44 19.81
CA VAL A 85 -11.58 15.50 20.41
C VAL A 85 -11.71 15.32 21.92
N THR A 86 -11.02 14.34 22.48
CA THR A 86 -10.99 14.11 23.94
C THR A 86 -10.22 15.20 24.67
N GLU A 87 -10.39 15.29 26.00
CA GLU A 87 -9.64 16.25 26.84
C GLU A 87 -8.11 16.13 26.68
N SER A 88 -7.60 14.92 26.43
CA SER A 88 -6.18 14.66 26.12
C SER A 88 -5.71 15.17 24.75
N GLY A 89 -6.59 15.78 23.95
CA GLY A 89 -6.26 16.30 22.62
C GLY A 89 -6.23 15.24 21.52
N HIS A 90 -6.83 14.06 21.75
CA HIS A 90 -6.88 12.98 20.77
C HIS A 90 -8.19 12.96 20.02
N LEU A 91 -8.15 12.60 18.73
CA LEU A 91 -9.32 12.42 17.90
C LEU A 91 -9.95 11.06 18.19
N SER A 92 -11.17 11.02 18.72
CA SER A 92 -11.84 9.75 19.06
C SER A 92 -12.85 9.31 18.03
N HIS A 93 -13.51 10.25 17.37
CA HIS A 93 -14.56 9.95 16.40
C HIS A 93 -14.50 10.94 15.25
N VAL A 94 -14.63 10.46 14.01
CA VAL A 94 -14.78 11.29 12.82
C VAL A 94 -15.87 10.70 11.95
N THR A 95 -16.85 11.52 11.60
CA THR A 95 -17.83 11.22 10.55
C THR A 95 -17.72 12.24 9.44
N PHE A 96 -17.93 11.78 8.22
CA PHE A 96 -18.15 12.68 7.10
C PHE A 96 -19.11 12.08 6.09
N ASP A 97 -19.82 12.97 5.43
CA ASP A 97 -20.67 12.75 4.28
C ASP A 97 -20.33 13.85 3.27
N ILE A 98 -19.74 13.44 2.16
CA ILE A 98 -19.21 14.35 1.14
C ILE A 98 -19.80 13.94 -0.20
N THR A 99 -20.45 14.90 -0.85
CA THR A 99 -20.95 14.77 -2.21
C THR A 99 -20.01 15.48 -3.17
N ALA A 100 -19.63 14.80 -4.24
CA ALA A 100 -18.74 15.31 -5.25
C ALA A 100 -19.21 14.95 -6.65
N THR A 101 -18.89 15.79 -7.62
CA THR A 101 -19.19 15.54 -9.04
C THR A 101 -17.90 15.22 -9.79
N LYS A 102 -17.94 14.20 -10.65
CA LYS A 102 -16.84 13.80 -11.53
C LYS A 102 -17.37 13.42 -12.91
N ASN A 103 -16.85 14.05 -13.97
CA ASN A 103 -17.29 13.81 -15.35
C ASN A 103 -18.82 13.92 -15.55
N GLY A 104 -19.51 14.70 -14.70
CA GLY A 104 -20.97 14.85 -14.71
C GLY A 104 -21.74 13.82 -13.88
N ASP A 105 -21.06 12.83 -13.29
CA ASP A 105 -21.65 11.87 -12.35
C ASP A 105 -21.47 12.33 -10.89
N GLU A 106 -22.54 12.21 -10.10
CA GLU A 106 -22.53 12.46 -8.66
C GLU A 106 -22.01 11.23 -7.91
N ILE A 107 -21.09 11.47 -6.98
CA ILE A 107 -20.43 10.49 -6.12
C ILE A 107 -20.64 10.96 -4.69
N GLN A 108 -21.19 10.08 -3.84
CA GLN A 108 -21.34 10.34 -2.41
C GLN A 108 -20.51 9.35 -1.63
N GLU A 109 -19.72 9.85 -0.68
CA GLU A 109 -18.93 9.00 0.22
C GLU A 109 -19.24 9.35 1.67
N THR A 110 -19.77 8.36 2.38
CA THR A 110 -20.05 8.43 3.82
C THR A 110 -19.12 7.51 4.59
N ALA A 111 -18.45 8.04 5.61
CA ALA A 111 -17.60 7.25 6.49
C ALA A 111 -17.78 7.61 7.95
N THR A 112 -17.66 6.60 8.81
CA THR A 112 -17.53 6.75 10.26
C THR A 112 -16.24 6.06 10.70
N ILE A 113 -15.42 6.80 11.45
CA ILE A 113 -14.14 6.38 12.01
C ILE A 113 -14.23 6.49 13.52
N GLU A 114 -14.13 5.35 14.21
CA GLU A 114 -14.02 5.24 15.66
C GLU A 114 -12.58 4.90 16.03
N VAL A 115 -12.01 5.63 16.99
CA VAL A 115 -10.66 5.42 17.55
C VAL A 115 -10.82 5.17 19.05
N GLU A 116 -10.44 3.96 19.49
CA GLU A 116 -10.56 3.49 20.87
C GLU A 116 -9.24 2.88 21.36
N ASN A 117 -9.01 2.83 22.68
CA ASN A 117 -7.88 2.16 23.33
C ASN A 117 -6.49 2.64 22.83
N LEU A 118 -6.22 3.94 22.96
CA LEU A 118 -4.92 4.54 22.65
C LEU A 118 -3.90 4.19 23.76
N GLY A 119 -2.83 3.47 23.41
CA GLY A 119 -1.66 3.27 24.28
C GLY A 119 -1.45 1.86 24.84
N GLU A 120 -2.46 0.99 24.84
CA GLU A 120 -2.26 -0.42 25.18
C GLU A 120 -2.91 -1.32 24.14
N THR A 121 -2.06 -1.89 23.29
CA THR A 121 -2.47 -3.01 22.48
C THR A 121 -1.32 -3.96 22.25
N THR A 122 -1.61 -5.22 22.59
CA THR A 122 -0.86 -6.37 22.13
C THR A 122 -1.73 -7.05 21.08
N VAL A 123 -1.56 -6.71 19.80
CA VAL A 123 -2.09 -7.58 18.75
C VAL A 123 -1.25 -8.84 18.81
N LYS A 124 -1.85 -9.92 19.33
CA LYS A 124 -1.23 -11.24 19.21
C LYS A 124 -1.03 -11.48 17.72
N ALA A 125 0.21 -11.67 17.31
CA ALA A 125 0.54 -12.06 15.95
C ALA A 125 -0.41 -13.21 15.55
N PRO A 126 -1.13 -13.08 14.42
CA PRO A 126 -2.00 -14.17 13.98
C PRO A 126 -1.21 -15.48 13.96
N GLN A 127 -1.86 -16.58 14.35
CA GLN A 127 -1.18 -17.89 14.43
C GLN A 127 -0.51 -18.32 13.11
N TRP A 128 -0.94 -17.73 11.99
CA TRP A 128 -0.38 -17.97 10.68
C TRP A 128 0.87 -17.15 10.34
N VAL A 129 1.30 -16.16 11.15
CA VAL A 129 2.46 -15.31 10.81
C VAL A 129 3.74 -16.12 10.70
N GLU A 130 3.99 -17.03 11.64
CA GLU A 130 5.16 -17.91 11.58
C GLU A 130 5.04 -18.90 10.41
N THR A 131 3.85 -19.46 10.18
CA THR A 131 3.58 -20.30 9.00
C THR A 131 3.80 -19.55 7.69
N ALA A 132 3.41 -18.27 7.59
CA ALA A 132 3.58 -17.44 6.40
C ALA A 132 5.05 -17.06 6.19
N ARG A 133 5.82 -16.83 7.26
CA ARG A 133 7.29 -16.66 7.18
C ARG A 133 7.99 -17.93 6.73
N GLN A 134 7.54 -19.08 7.25
CA GLN A 134 8.12 -20.39 6.94
C GLN A 134 7.71 -20.94 5.57
N LYS A 135 6.55 -20.55 5.03
CA LYS A 135 6.04 -21.04 3.73
C LYS A 135 6.05 -20.00 2.61
N GLY A 136 6.44 -18.75 2.92
CA GLY A 136 6.51 -17.68 1.94
C GLY A 136 7.58 -17.96 0.89
N TYR A 137 7.40 -17.38 -0.29
CA TYR A 137 8.40 -17.39 -1.35
C TYR A 137 9.69 -16.72 -0.87
N GLN A 138 10.81 -17.42 -1.00
CA GLN A 138 12.15 -16.90 -0.68
C GLN A 138 13.09 -17.18 -1.84
N PHE A 139 13.92 -16.18 -2.15
CA PHE A 139 14.94 -16.28 -3.19
C PHE A 139 16.26 -15.76 -2.64
N THR A 140 17.35 -16.39 -3.03
CA THR A 140 18.68 -15.79 -2.92
C THR A 140 19.03 -15.15 -4.26
N ALA A 141 19.39 -13.87 -4.23
CA ALA A 141 19.81 -13.13 -5.41
C ALA A 141 21.30 -12.78 -5.28
N GLN A 142 22.10 -13.14 -6.28
CA GLN A 142 23.52 -12.85 -6.31
C GLN A 142 23.95 -12.49 -7.74
N PRO A 143 24.84 -11.51 -7.92
CA PRO A 143 25.45 -11.30 -9.22
C PRO A 143 26.36 -12.47 -9.57
N THR A 144 26.43 -12.82 -10.85
CA THR A 144 27.40 -13.80 -11.33
C THR A 144 28.82 -13.21 -11.31
N ASP A 145 29.84 -14.07 -11.25
CA ASP A 145 31.26 -13.64 -11.16
C ASP A 145 31.69 -12.70 -12.30
N ASN A 146 31.06 -12.83 -13.47
CA ASN A 146 31.30 -11.98 -14.64
C ASN A 146 30.40 -10.73 -14.72
N GLN A 147 29.55 -10.50 -13.71
CA GLN A 147 28.58 -9.39 -13.60
C GLN A 147 27.63 -9.25 -14.80
N LYS A 148 27.44 -10.32 -15.58
CA LYS A 148 26.56 -10.32 -16.75
C LYS A 148 25.12 -10.75 -16.44
N ALA A 149 24.90 -11.37 -15.29
CA ALA A 149 23.58 -11.78 -14.87
C ALA A 149 23.41 -11.67 -13.35
N ILE A 150 22.15 -11.65 -12.92
CA ILE A 150 21.76 -11.97 -11.55
C ILE A 150 21.27 -13.42 -11.53
N LYS A 151 21.90 -14.25 -10.70
CA LYS A 151 21.39 -15.57 -10.34
C LYS A 151 20.36 -15.39 -9.23
N LEU A 152 19.11 -15.73 -9.50
CA LEU A 152 18.07 -15.94 -8.50
C LEU A 152 17.93 -17.44 -8.26
N GLU A 153 17.99 -17.89 -7.02
CA GLU A 153 17.70 -19.28 -6.67
C GLU A 153 16.53 -19.33 -5.71
N MET A 154 15.52 -20.13 -6.03
CA MET A 154 14.34 -20.28 -5.19
C MET A 154 14.69 -21.19 -4.01
N THR A 155 14.62 -20.65 -2.80
CA THR A 155 15.04 -21.37 -1.58
C THR A 155 13.86 -21.83 -0.73
N ASN A 156 12.67 -21.25 -0.93
CA ASN A 156 11.45 -21.63 -0.22
C ASN A 156 10.19 -21.15 -0.95
N GLY A 157 9.05 -21.77 -0.67
CA GLY A 157 7.74 -21.44 -1.23
C GLY A 157 7.08 -22.59 -1.99
N GLU A 158 5.82 -22.40 -2.37
CA GLU A 158 5.15 -23.28 -3.35
C GLU A 158 5.73 -23.06 -4.75
N PRO A 159 5.56 -23.99 -5.70
CA PRO A 159 6.02 -23.80 -7.07
C PRO A 159 5.51 -22.48 -7.68
N LEU A 160 6.44 -21.68 -8.19
CA LEU A 160 6.17 -20.40 -8.82
C LEU A 160 5.56 -20.63 -10.21
N PRO A 161 4.30 -20.25 -10.46
CA PRO A 161 3.65 -20.60 -11.72
C PRO A 161 4.28 -19.91 -12.93
N SER A 162 4.20 -20.57 -14.09
CA SER A 162 4.43 -19.90 -15.38
C SER A 162 3.51 -18.68 -15.53
N GLY A 163 3.96 -17.69 -16.29
CA GLY A 163 3.30 -16.39 -16.39
C GLY A 163 3.61 -15.41 -15.25
N THR A 164 4.36 -15.83 -14.22
CA THR A 164 4.91 -14.90 -13.23
C THR A 164 5.81 -13.89 -13.93
N ARG A 165 5.55 -12.59 -13.74
CA ARG A 165 6.33 -11.53 -14.36
C ARG A 165 7.64 -11.33 -13.60
N VAL A 166 8.74 -11.47 -14.32
CA VAL A 166 10.08 -11.07 -13.89
C VAL A 166 10.37 -9.70 -14.46
N SER A 167 10.89 -8.80 -13.63
CA SER A 167 11.40 -7.51 -14.06
C SER A 167 12.85 -7.36 -13.62
N LEU A 168 13.68 -6.84 -14.52
CA LEU A 168 15.06 -6.47 -14.26
C LEU A 168 15.24 -4.99 -14.63
N SER A 169 16.02 -4.26 -13.85
CA SER A 169 16.48 -2.93 -14.22
C SER A 169 17.97 -2.77 -13.98
N SER A 170 18.73 -2.52 -15.04
CA SER A 170 20.19 -2.29 -15.04
C SER A 170 20.76 -2.15 -16.46
N PRO A 171 21.23 -0.99 -16.97
CA PRO A 171 20.76 0.39 -16.78
C PRO A 171 19.44 0.69 -17.53
N GLY A 172 18.89 -0.29 -18.25
CA GLY A 172 17.56 -0.25 -18.84
C GLY A 172 16.49 -0.83 -17.90
N TYR A 173 15.31 -1.08 -18.44
CA TYR A 173 14.23 -1.80 -17.77
C TYR A 173 13.50 -2.65 -18.79
N ASP A 174 13.31 -3.92 -18.47
CA ASP A 174 12.37 -4.77 -19.21
C ASP A 174 11.73 -5.80 -18.25
N SER A 175 10.62 -6.37 -18.69
CA SER A 175 9.88 -7.38 -17.94
C SER A 175 9.27 -8.43 -18.83
N LYS A 176 9.42 -9.70 -18.47
CA LYS A 176 8.89 -10.84 -19.21
C LYS A 176 8.23 -11.84 -18.28
N PRO A 177 7.16 -12.53 -18.74
CA PRO A 177 6.62 -13.66 -18.00
C PRO A 177 7.60 -14.83 -18.02
N LEU A 178 7.66 -15.59 -16.92
CA LEU A 178 8.28 -16.90 -16.91
C LEU A 178 7.53 -17.84 -17.85
N GLU A 179 8.26 -18.57 -18.68
CA GLU A 179 7.67 -19.52 -19.64
C GLU A 179 7.29 -20.84 -18.96
N GLN A 180 7.99 -21.19 -17.88
CA GLN A 180 7.78 -22.42 -17.12
C GLN A 180 7.69 -22.16 -15.62
N GLU A 181 7.28 -23.19 -14.89
CA GLU A 181 7.23 -23.19 -13.42
C GLU A 181 8.65 -23.16 -12.84
N VAL A 182 8.82 -22.53 -11.67
CA VAL A 182 10.07 -22.52 -10.92
C VAL A 182 9.81 -23.16 -9.56
N THR A 183 10.61 -24.15 -9.21
CA THR A 183 10.50 -24.89 -7.95
C THR A 183 11.68 -24.60 -7.04
N VAL A 184 11.57 -25.01 -5.77
CA VAL A 184 12.67 -24.84 -4.81
C VAL A 184 13.90 -25.62 -5.27
N GLY A 185 15.05 -24.94 -5.34
CA GLY A 185 16.32 -25.44 -5.87
C GLY A 185 16.60 -24.98 -7.31
N ASP A 186 15.58 -24.51 -8.04
CA ASP A 186 15.78 -23.99 -9.39
C ASP A 186 16.45 -22.62 -9.35
N SER A 187 17.24 -22.36 -10.39
CA SER A 187 17.95 -21.09 -10.59
C SER A 187 17.46 -20.40 -11.86
N LEU A 188 17.33 -19.08 -11.78
CA LEU A 188 17.07 -18.19 -12.90
C LEU A 188 18.27 -17.26 -13.08
N TYR A 189 18.73 -17.11 -14.30
CA TYR A 189 19.77 -16.17 -14.67
C TYR A 189 19.14 -15.03 -15.45
N LEU A 190 19.17 -13.83 -14.87
CA LEU A 190 18.54 -12.64 -15.42
C LEU A 190 19.58 -11.69 -16.00
N SER A 191 19.43 -11.32 -17.27
CA SER A 191 20.34 -10.43 -17.99
C SER A 191 19.60 -9.56 -18.99
N PHE A 192 20.33 -8.71 -19.72
CA PHE A 192 19.84 -8.01 -20.90
C PHE A 192 20.61 -8.45 -22.15
N SER A 193 19.90 -8.60 -23.25
CA SER A 193 20.49 -8.72 -24.58
C SER A 193 21.15 -7.40 -25.02
N PRO A 194 21.95 -7.38 -26.08
CA PRO A 194 22.53 -6.14 -26.61
C PRO A 194 21.49 -5.10 -27.04
N ASP A 195 20.28 -5.56 -27.40
CA ASP A 195 19.15 -4.71 -27.81
C ASP A 195 18.35 -4.18 -26.61
N GLY A 196 18.67 -4.62 -25.38
CA GLY A 196 18.03 -4.17 -24.15
C GLY A 196 16.82 -5.00 -23.73
N ASP A 197 16.58 -6.15 -24.34
CA ASP A 197 15.52 -7.07 -23.95
C ASP A 197 15.94 -7.93 -22.75
N LEU A 198 15.02 -8.19 -21.83
CA LEU A 198 15.26 -9.09 -20.70
C LEU A 198 15.49 -10.52 -21.21
N LEU A 199 16.57 -11.13 -20.76
CA LEU A 199 16.90 -12.53 -20.96
C LEU A 199 16.71 -13.28 -19.65
N ILE A 200 16.02 -14.43 -19.71
CA ILE A 200 15.78 -15.32 -18.57
C ILE A 200 16.18 -16.71 -19.03
N ASP A 201 17.13 -17.31 -18.32
CA ASP A 201 17.59 -18.67 -18.58
C ASP A 201 17.63 -19.46 -17.26
N PHE A 202 17.50 -20.78 -17.35
CA PHE A 202 17.49 -21.71 -16.22
C PHE A 202 18.82 -22.47 -16.10
N ASP A 203 19.57 -22.60 -17.20
CA ASP A 203 20.73 -23.47 -17.27
C ASP A 203 22.06 -22.72 -17.08
N GLY A 204 22.06 -21.39 -17.19
CA GLY A 204 23.26 -20.57 -16.99
C GLY A 204 23.10 -19.12 -17.42
N VAL A 205 24.21 -18.38 -17.40
CA VAL A 205 24.24 -17.01 -17.94
C VAL A 205 23.95 -17.04 -19.44
N PRO A 206 22.96 -16.29 -19.95
CA PRO A 206 22.69 -16.22 -21.38
C PRO A 206 23.93 -15.83 -22.19
N ASP A 207 24.15 -16.46 -23.34
CA ASP A 207 25.37 -16.24 -24.16
C ASP A 207 25.50 -14.79 -24.67
N ASP A 208 24.37 -14.17 -25.00
CA ASP A 208 24.25 -12.78 -25.47
C ASP A 208 24.12 -11.75 -24.33
N ALA A 209 24.36 -12.17 -23.09
CA ALA A 209 24.28 -11.31 -21.92
C ALA A 209 25.25 -10.12 -21.97
N THR A 210 24.69 -8.93 -21.72
CA THR A 210 25.41 -7.69 -21.49
C THR A 210 25.81 -7.53 -20.03
N THR A 211 26.85 -6.72 -19.78
CA THR A 211 27.29 -6.43 -18.42
C THR A 211 26.27 -5.54 -17.72
N LEU A 212 25.86 -5.96 -16.52
CA LEU A 212 24.95 -5.20 -15.67
C LEU A 212 25.71 -4.08 -14.96
N THR A 213 24.99 -3.05 -14.54
CA THR A 213 25.53 -1.90 -13.80
C THR A 213 25.35 -2.02 -12.29
N ASP A 214 26.16 -1.28 -11.52
CA ASP A 214 26.21 -1.27 -10.05
C ASP A 214 24.85 -1.13 -9.35
N HIS A 215 23.84 -0.56 -10.02
CA HIS A 215 22.49 -0.42 -9.50
C HIS A 215 21.57 -1.37 -10.27
N THR A 216 21.46 -2.60 -9.77
CA THR A 216 20.58 -3.60 -10.38
C THR A 216 19.39 -3.88 -9.49
N PHE A 217 18.20 -3.86 -10.07
CA PHE A 217 16.95 -4.15 -9.37
C PHE A 217 16.22 -5.33 -10.00
N VAL A 218 15.72 -6.22 -9.16
CA VAL A 218 14.98 -7.41 -9.59
C VAL A 218 13.67 -7.51 -8.83
N SER A 219 12.59 -7.84 -9.55
CA SER A 219 11.32 -8.17 -8.89
C SER A 219 10.57 -9.30 -9.59
N LEU A 220 9.81 -10.06 -8.80
CA LEU A 220 8.92 -11.13 -9.26
C LEU A 220 7.49 -10.80 -8.83
N ARG A 221 6.55 -10.80 -9.78
CA ARG A 221 5.13 -10.53 -9.53
C ARG A 221 4.26 -11.59 -10.19
N TYR A 222 3.40 -12.22 -9.40
CA TYR A 222 2.34 -13.08 -9.92
C TYR A 222 0.99 -12.37 -9.79
N ARG A 223 0.39 -12.04 -10.94
CA ARG A 223 -0.79 -11.17 -11.00
C ARG A 223 -0.51 -9.84 -10.26
N GLN A 224 -1.32 -9.47 -9.26
CA GLN A 224 -1.08 -8.29 -8.43
C GLN A 224 -0.10 -8.50 -7.26
N PHE A 225 0.31 -9.74 -6.97
CA PHE A 225 1.10 -10.05 -5.77
C PHE A 225 2.59 -9.90 -6.03
N LEU A 226 3.26 -9.08 -5.22
CA LEU A 226 4.72 -8.99 -5.18
C LEU A 226 5.26 -10.17 -4.39
N LEU A 227 6.03 -11.03 -5.05
CA LEU A 227 6.59 -12.24 -4.47
C LEU A 227 8.05 -12.03 -4.04
N PHE A 228 8.77 -11.23 -4.80
CA PHE A 228 10.17 -10.89 -4.53
C PHE A 228 10.50 -9.50 -5.06
N ASP A 229 11.36 -8.79 -4.34
CA ASP A 229 11.87 -7.48 -4.67
C ASP A 229 13.24 -7.33 -4.01
N HIS A 230 14.27 -7.03 -4.80
CA HIS A 230 15.61 -6.86 -4.28
C HIS A 230 16.45 -5.91 -5.13
N GLN A 231 17.20 -5.05 -4.44
CA GLN A 231 18.23 -4.21 -5.04
C GLN A 231 19.60 -4.81 -4.74
N LEU A 232 20.38 -5.04 -5.78
CA LEU A 232 21.74 -5.55 -5.71
C LEU A 232 22.77 -4.47 -6.02
N ARG A 233 23.92 -4.57 -5.35
CA ARG A 233 25.16 -3.89 -5.73
C ARG A 233 26.09 -4.92 -6.33
N LEU A 234 26.61 -4.63 -7.53
CA LEU A 234 27.53 -5.49 -8.27
C LEU A 234 28.99 -5.28 -7.86
#